data_AF-A0A942S8C2-F1
#
_entry.id   AF-A0A942S8C2-F1
#
_cell.length_a   1.000
_cell.length_b   1.000
_cell.length_c   1.000
_cell.angle_alpha   90.00
_cell.angle_beta   90.00
_cell.angle_gamma   90.00
#
_symmetry.space_group_name_H-M   'P 1'
#
loop_
_entity.id
_entity.type
_entity.pdbx_description
1 polymer ?
#
loop_
_entity_poly.entity_id
_entity_poly.type
_entity_poly.pdbx_seq_one_letter_code
_entity_poly.pdbx_strand_id
1 'polypeptide(L)'
;MKSYTLKLITLFLVLSFSFSSCKKDEDPEPQKNIAKLGAQSNASFGGFLSVSTKTVYKQADAFTNQGKIDILCFYEEAGGNNIAVAAPGTGINGIFTGDSSPENWTTTNQTYFTDPATEITSAQFDQLKDGDAVIPGYFDESITSGNRKKKDMKIGDIYAFKTAGGIYGIFKVTDVAQGASGFMEFEYKIK
;
A
#
# COMPACT_ATOMS: atom_id res chain seq x y z
N MET A 1 17.34 20.88 80.06
CA MET A 1 17.59 20.54 78.65
C MET A 1 16.70 19.38 78.24
N LYS A 2 15.85 19.65 77.24
CA LYS A 2 15.13 18.78 76.28
C LYS A 2 14.51 17.44 76.75
N SER A 3 13.23 17.36 76.39
CA SER A 3 12.20 16.35 76.65
C SER A 3 11.92 15.54 75.37
N TYR A 4 11.55 14.26 75.52
CA TYR A 4 10.90 13.26 74.64
C TYR A 4 11.16 13.28 73.11
N THR A 5 11.30 12.16 72.42
CA THR A 5 10.19 11.27 72.02
C THR A 5 10.73 9.97 71.39
N LEU A 6 10.26 8.82 71.87
CA LEU A 6 10.48 7.49 71.29
C LEU A 6 9.53 7.32 70.10
N LYS A 7 10.06 7.11 68.88
CA LYS A 7 9.25 6.78 67.70
C LYS A 7 9.25 5.27 67.45
N LEU A 8 8.09 4.66 67.68
CA LEU A 8 7.71 3.34 67.17
C LEU A 8 7.64 3.41 65.63
N ILE A 9 8.35 2.54 64.93
CA ILE A 9 8.14 2.31 63.49
C ILE A 9 7.69 0.87 63.31
N THR A 10 6.40 0.71 63.04
CA THR A 10 5.76 -0.56 62.70
C THR A 10 6.06 -0.89 61.23
N LEU A 11 6.77 -1.99 60.99
CA LEU A 11 7.04 -2.51 59.64
C LEU A 11 5.88 -3.42 59.22
N PHE A 12 5.01 -2.93 58.33
CA PHE A 12 3.96 -3.72 57.70
C PHE A 12 4.55 -4.64 56.63
N LEU A 13 4.39 -5.96 56.81
CA LEU A 13 4.71 -6.98 55.81
C LEU A 13 3.51 -7.12 54.86
N VAL A 14 3.64 -6.62 53.63
CA VAL A 14 2.62 -6.79 52.59
C VAL A 14 3.01 -7.97 51.70
N LEU A 15 2.26 -9.06 51.79
CA LEU A 15 2.31 -10.18 50.85
C LEU A 15 1.63 -9.75 49.54
N SER A 16 2.43 -9.52 48.49
CA SER A 16 1.93 -9.28 47.14
C SER A 16 1.65 -10.60 46.43
N PHE A 17 0.37 -10.97 46.30
CA PHE A 17 -0.07 -11.98 45.34
C PHE A 17 -0.09 -11.36 43.95
N SER A 18 0.96 -11.57 43.16
CA SER A 18 0.92 -11.31 41.72
C SER A 18 0.23 -12.48 41.05
N PHE A 19 -1.04 -12.30 40.69
CA PHE A 19 -1.74 -13.20 39.78
C PHE A 19 -0.97 -13.27 38.46
N SER A 20 -0.50 -14.46 38.11
CA SER A 20 0.01 -14.77 36.78
C SER A 20 -1.16 -14.66 35.80
N SER A 21 -1.32 -13.49 35.19
CA SER A 21 -2.22 -13.31 34.05
C SER A 21 -1.63 -14.10 32.89
N CYS A 22 -2.14 -15.32 32.68
CA CYS A 22 -1.99 -16.01 31.41
C CYS A 22 -2.64 -15.11 30.34
N LYS A 23 -1.84 -14.29 29.67
CA LYS A 23 -2.25 -13.69 28.41
C LYS A 23 -2.40 -14.84 27.44
N LYS A 24 -3.64 -15.07 27.02
CA LYS A 24 -3.94 -15.89 25.86
C LYS A 24 -3.18 -15.23 24.72
N ASP A 25 -2.20 -15.93 24.17
CA ASP A 25 -1.45 -15.47 23.00
C ASP A 25 -2.49 -15.32 21.86
N GLU A 26 -2.93 -14.09 21.62
CA GLU A 26 -3.62 -13.74 20.38
C GLU A 26 -2.57 -13.87 19.29
N ASP A 27 -2.73 -14.89 18.42
CA ASP A 27 -1.90 -15.02 17.23
C ASP A 27 -1.88 -13.66 16.52
N PRO A 28 -0.70 -13.08 16.25
CA PRO A 28 -0.63 -11.77 15.62
C PRO A 28 -1.37 -11.83 14.28
N GLU A 29 -2.32 -10.92 14.07
CA GLU A 29 -3.02 -10.82 12.80
C GLU A 29 -1.99 -10.73 11.65
N PRO A 30 -2.20 -11.44 10.53
CA PRO A 30 -1.30 -11.36 9.39
C PRO A 30 -1.14 -9.89 8.97
N GLN A 31 0.11 -9.41 8.91
CA GLN A 31 0.39 -8.03 8.52
C GLN A 31 -0.08 -7.80 7.08
N LYS A 32 -1.08 -6.94 6.91
CA LYS A 32 -1.60 -6.53 5.60
C LYS A 32 -0.62 -5.63 4.88
N ASN A 33 -0.51 -5.77 3.56
CA ASN A 33 0.18 -4.76 2.75
C ASN A 33 -0.81 -3.66 2.37
N ILE A 34 -0.56 -2.44 2.83
CA ILE A 34 -1.37 -1.27 2.51
C ILE A 34 -0.47 -0.26 1.81
N ALA A 35 -0.91 0.26 0.67
CA ALA A 35 -0.24 1.34 -0.03
C ALA A 35 -1.19 2.55 -0.13
N LYS A 36 -0.69 3.72 0.28
CA LYS A 36 -1.36 5.01 0.11
C LYS A 36 -0.53 5.87 -0.82
N LEU A 37 -1.03 6.11 -2.02
CA LEU A 37 -0.35 6.78 -3.11
C LEU A 37 -1.01 8.13 -3.41
N GLY A 38 -0.29 9.21 -3.14
CA GLY A 38 -0.68 10.57 -3.51
C GLY A 38 -0.57 10.82 -5.01
N ALA A 39 -1.47 11.64 -5.53
CA ALA A 39 -1.41 12.18 -6.89
C ALA A 39 -0.33 13.29 -7.00
N GLN A 40 -0.12 13.82 -8.21
CA GLN A 40 1.03 14.65 -8.60
C GLN A 40 1.28 15.91 -7.75
N SER A 41 0.27 16.44 -7.06
CA SER A 41 0.38 17.62 -6.19
C SER A 41 0.16 17.29 -4.71
N ASN A 42 0.16 16.01 -4.35
CA ASN A 42 0.05 15.59 -2.96
C ASN A 42 1.40 15.75 -2.24
N ALA A 43 1.46 16.62 -1.24
CA ALA A 43 2.68 16.88 -0.47
C ALA A 43 2.88 15.91 0.72
N SER A 44 1.80 15.27 1.17
CA SER A 44 1.76 14.45 2.38
C SER A 44 2.26 13.03 2.13
N PHE A 45 1.85 12.43 1.00
CA PHE A 45 2.14 11.04 0.67
C PHE A 45 3.07 10.95 -0.54
N GLY A 46 3.86 9.87 -0.61
CA GLY A 46 4.51 9.50 -1.88
C GLY A 46 3.48 8.99 -2.89
N GLY A 47 3.88 8.86 -4.15
CA GLY A 47 2.98 8.46 -5.24
C GLY A 47 3.44 7.22 -6.00
N PHE A 48 4.57 6.61 -5.60
CA PHE A 48 5.30 5.63 -6.40
C PHE A 48 5.60 4.37 -5.56
N LEU A 49 4.93 3.26 -5.85
CA LEU A 49 5.08 2.00 -5.14
C LEU A 49 6.13 1.10 -5.80
N SER A 50 7.06 0.62 -4.98
CA SER A 50 7.79 -0.64 -5.22
C SER A 50 7.05 -1.77 -4.56
N VAL A 51 6.52 -2.70 -5.35
CA VAL A 51 5.74 -3.84 -4.82
C VAL A 51 6.65 -4.79 -4.05
N SER A 52 7.83 -5.09 -4.61
CA SER A 52 8.78 -6.04 -4.02
C SER A 52 9.31 -5.60 -2.65
N THR A 53 9.53 -4.31 -2.46
CA THR A 53 10.03 -3.75 -1.18
C THR A 53 8.91 -3.19 -0.31
N LYS A 54 7.64 -3.28 -0.77
CA LYS A 54 6.45 -2.76 -0.07
C LYS A 54 6.61 -1.30 0.36
N THR A 55 7.27 -0.49 -0.45
CA THR A 55 7.68 0.89 -0.13
C THR A 55 7.03 1.90 -1.06
N VAL A 56 6.46 2.96 -0.50
CA VAL A 56 5.95 4.12 -1.25
C VAL A 56 6.99 5.25 -1.23
N TYR A 57 7.43 5.64 -2.41
CA TYR A 57 8.42 6.70 -2.63
C TYR A 57 7.74 8.02 -3.03
N LYS A 58 8.38 9.13 -2.67
CA LYS A 58 8.10 10.45 -3.27
C LYS A 58 8.79 10.55 -4.63
N GLN A 59 8.35 11.48 -5.48
CA GLN A 59 8.80 11.60 -6.87
C GLN A 59 10.33 11.66 -7.02
N ALA A 60 11.01 12.47 -6.19
CA ALA A 60 12.47 12.61 -6.25
C ALA A 60 13.20 11.29 -5.90
N ASP A 61 12.73 10.58 -4.88
CA ASP A 61 13.32 9.30 -4.47
C ASP A 61 13.01 8.20 -5.48
N ALA A 62 11.79 8.21 -6.05
CA ALA A 62 11.39 7.32 -7.12
C ALA A 62 12.27 7.50 -8.37
N PHE A 63 12.60 8.74 -8.73
CA PHE A 63 13.50 9.05 -9.85
C PHE A 63 14.91 8.49 -9.68
N THR A 64 15.41 8.36 -8.44
CA THR A 64 16.71 7.70 -8.19
C THR A 64 16.61 6.17 -8.06
N ASN A 65 15.39 5.63 -7.99
CA ASN A 65 15.09 4.22 -7.81
C ASN A 65 14.19 3.65 -8.93
N GLN A 66 14.27 4.20 -10.15
CA GLN A 66 13.32 3.95 -11.25
C GLN A 66 13.03 2.46 -11.48
N GLY A 67 14.08 1.63 -11.51
CA GLY A 67 13.97 0.18 -11.73
C GLY A 67 13.29 -0.61 -10.61
N LYS A 68 12.93 0.02 -9.48
CA LYS A 68 12.16 -0.59 -8.40
C LYS A 68 10.67 -0.24 -8.46
N ILE A 69 10.28 0.80 -9.20
CA ILE A 69 8.93 1.34 -9.15
C ILE A 69 8.05 0.58 -10.12
N ASP A 70 6.97 0.01 -9.60
CA ASP A 70 6.04 -0.82 -10.36
C ASP A 70 4.72 -0.10 -10.65
N ILE A 71 4.25 0.74 -9.72
CA ILE A 71 2.95 1.40 -9.77
C ILE A 71 3.09 2.85 -9.33
N LEU A 72 2.45 3.78 -10.05
CA LEU A 72 2.33 5.18 -9.65
C LEU A 72 0.87 5.63 -9.66
N CYS A 73 0.53 6.61 -8.82
CA CYS A 73 -0.79 7.23 -8.75
C CYS A 73 -0.76 8.62 -9.39
N PHE A 74 -1.78 8.96 -10.18
CA PHE A 74 -1.93 10.28 -10.78
C PHE A 74 -3.41 10.66 -10.89
N TYR A 75 -3.66 11.95 -11.07
CA TYR A 75 -4.98 12.50 -11.33
C TYR A 75 -5.01 13.26 -12.65
N GLU A 76 -5.99 12.98 -13.51
CA GLU A 76 -6.22 13.75 -14.74
C GLU A 76 -7.71 13.76 -15.08
N GLU A 77 -8.37 14.90 -14.86
CA GLU A 77 -9.80 15.07 -15.15
C GLU A 77 -10.08 15.17 -16.66
N ALA A 78 -9.33 16.01 -17.37
CA ALA A 78 -9.58 16.30 -18.79
C ALA A 78 -9.43 15.06 -19.69
N GLY A 79 -8.54 14.14 -19.32
CA GLY A 79 -8.37 12.84 -19.98
C GLY A 79 -9.37 11.77 -19.51
N GLY A 80 -10.27 12.10 -18.59
CA GLY A 80 -11.24 11.18 -17.99
C GLY A 80 -10.58 10.06 -17.19
N ASN A 81 -9.35 10.26 -16.72
CA ASN A 81 -8.64 9.27 -15.90
C ASN A 81 -9.07 9.37 -14.43
N ASN A 82 -9.41 10.58 -13.95
CA ASN A 82 -9.64 10.84 -12.52
C ASN A 82 -8.46 10.30 -11.69
N ILE A 83 -8.64 9.94 -10.42
CA ILE A 83 -7.62 9.17 -9.70
C ILE A 83 -7.43 7.82 -10.38
N ALA A 84 -6.19 7.55 -10.76
CA ALA A 84 -5.79 6.40 -11.53
C ALA A 84 -4.44 5.88 -11.04
N VAL A 85 -4.19 4.59 -11.31
CA VAL A 85 -2.86 4.00 -11.18
C VAL A 85 -2.35 3.54 -12.52
N ALA A 86 -1.03 3.54 -12.66
CA ALA A 86 -0.37 3.11 -13.86
C ALA A 86 1.02 2.57 -13.59
N ALA A 87 1.54 1.80 -14.53
CA ALA A 87 2.97 1.53 -14.61
C ALA A 87 3.73 2.78 -15.09
N PRO A 88 5.01 2.95 -14.70
CA PRO A 88 5.91 3.89 -15.37
C PRO A 88 5.97 3.64 -16.90
N GLY A 89 6.22 4.70 -17.68
CA GLY A 89 6.36 4.59 -19.15
C GLY A 89 5.05 4.35 -19.92
N THR A 90 3.92 4.82 -19.38
CA THR A 90 2.58 4.64 -19.97
C THR A 90 2.01 5.89 -20.63
N GLY A 91 2.87 6.88 -20.93
CA GLY A 91 2.47 8.11 -21.61
C GLY A 91 1.68 9.08 -20.72
N ILE A 92 2.04 9.16 -19.42
CA ILE A 92 1.46 10.11 -18.47
C ILE A 92 2.24 11.43 -18.58
N ASN A 93 2.07 12.10 -19.72
CA ASN A 93 2.87 13.26 -20.09
C ASN A 93 2.24 14.55 -19.56
N GLY A 94 3.06 15.47 -19.06
CA GLY A 94 2.60 16.80 -18.59
C GLY A 94 1.72 16.79 -17.33
N ILE A 95 1.59 15.64 -16.65
CA ILE A 95 0.84 15.53 -15.39
C ILE A 95 1.75 15.82 -14.19
N PHE A 96 2.92 15.18 -14.16
CA PHE A 96 3.96 15.46 -13.17
C PHE A 96 4.89 16.55 -13.70
N THR A 97 5.53 17.29 -12.79
CA THR A 97 6.40 18.42 -13.14
C THR A 97 7.82 18.24 -12.60
N GLY A 98 8.76 18.96 -13.21
CA GLY A 98 10.18 18.97 -12.81
C GLY A 98 11.02 17.83 -13.39
N ASP A 99 12.34 17.90 -13.19
CA ASP A 99 13.30 16.98 -13.80
C ASP A 99 13.08 15.51 -13.38
N SER A 100 12.49 15.29 -12.20
CA SER A 100 12.17 13.96 -11.68
C SER A 100 10.85 13.38 -12.20
N SER A 101 10.15 14.08 -13.10
CA SER A 101 8.90 13.64 -13.71
C SER A 101 9.04 12.24 -14.32
N PRO A 102 8.04 11.33 -14.19
CA PRO A 102 8.07 9.98 -14.76
C PRO A 102 8.26 9.93 -16.27
N GLU A 103 7.95 11.01 -16.99
CA GLU A 103 8.19 11.12 -18.43
C GLU A 103 9.69 11.23 -18.78
N ASN A 104 10.53 11.63 -17.82
CA ASN A 104 11.99 11.75 -17.97
C ASN A 104 12.74 10.46 -17.57
N TRP A 105 12.03 9.42 -17.14
CA TRP A 105 12.66 8.18 -16.68
C TRP A 105 13.24 7.39 -17.86
N THR A 106 14.44 6.82 -17.65
CA THR A 106 15.11 5.97 -18.64
C THR A 106 14.87 4.49 -18.38
N THR A 107 14.42 4.14 -17.17
CA THR A 107 14.02 2.79 -16.79
C THR A 107 12.56 2.79 -16.37
N THR A 108 11.74 1.91 -16.96
CA THR A 108 10.31 1.82 -16.65
C THR A 108 9.87 0.36 -16.53
N ASN A 109 9.47 -0.05 -15.33
CA ASN A 109 8.91 -1.39 -15.12
C ASN A 109 7.48 -1.43 -15.67
N GLN A 110 7.22 -2.34 -16.60
CA GLN A 110 5.87 -2.54 -17.15
C GLN A 110 5.05 -3.46 -16.25
N THR A 111 4.17 -2.85 -15.45
CA THR A 111 3.12 -3.54 -14.71
C THR A 111 1.83 -3.56 -15.52
N TYR A 112 1.19 -4.72 -15.59
CA TYR A 112 -0.09 -4.92 -16.24
C TYR A 112 -1.18 -5.07 -15.19
N PHE A 113 -2.39 -4.60 -15.51
CA PHE A 113 -3.56 -4.65 -14.63
C PHE A 113 -4.74 -5.27 -15.36
N THR A 114 -5.42 -6.22 -14.74
CA THR A 114 -6.64 -6.83 -15.30
C THR A 114 -7.77 -6.70 -14.30
N ASP A 115 -8.99 -6.80 -14.78
CA ASP A 115 -10.06 -7.21 -13.87
C ASP A 115 -9.75 -8.65 -13.42
N PRO A 116 -10.20 -9.08 -12.23
CA PRO A 116 -9.96 -10.44 -11.78
C PRO A 116 -10.48 -11.46 -12.80
N ALA A 117 -9.60 -12.32 -13.32
CA ALA A 117 -9.94 -13.37 -14.29
C ALA A 117 -10.99 -14.35 -13.74
N THR A 118 -11.01 -14.51 -12.42
CA THR A 118 -12.08 -15.15 -11.67
C THR A 118 -12.74 -14.10 -10.78
N GLU A 119 -14.07 -14.03 -10.80
CA GLU A 119 -14.82 -13.10 -9.97
C GLU A 119 -14.48 -13.31 -8.48
N ILE A 120 -14.26 -12.20 -7.78
CA ILE A 120 -13.94 -12.18 -6.36
C ILE A 120 -14.68 -11.03 -5.67
N THR A 121 -15.31 -11.35 -4.55
CA THR A 121 -15.98 -10.36 -3.69
C THR A 121 -14.99 -9.76 -2.68
N SER A 122 -15.32 -8.58 -2.14
CA SER A 122 -14.53 -7.97 -1.06
C SER A 122 -14.31 -8.89 0.13
N ALA A 123 -15.33 -9.67 0.51
CA ALA A 123 -15.25 -10.62 1.62
C ALA A 123 -14.28 -11.77 1.30
N GLN A 124 -14.28 -12.30 0.07
CA GLN A 124 -13.31 -13.31 -0.35
C GLN A 124 -11.89 -12.73 -0.41
N PHE A 125 -11.73 -11.51 -0.91
CA PHE A 125 -10.45 -10.81 -0.89
C PHE A 125 -9.91 -10.66 0.53
N ASP A 126 -10.76 -10.37 1.51
CA ASP A 126 -10.37 -10.21 2.92
C ASP A 126 -9.92 -11.53 3.58
N GLN A 127 -10.32 -12.68 3.02
CA GLN A 127 -9.86 -14.01 3.48
C GLN A 127 -8.56 -14.47 2.84
N LEU A 128 -8.15 -13.86 1.71
CA LEU A 128 -6.85 -14.16 1.11
C LEU A 128 -5.72 -13.73 2.05
N LYS A 129 -4.58 -14.40 1.94
CA LYS A 129 -3.34 -14.05 2.63
C LYS A 129 -2.26 -13.72 1.62
N ASP A 130 -1.32 -12.85 2.02
CA ASP A 130 -0.08 -12.66 1.27
C ASP A 130 0.62 -14.02 1.14
N GLY A 131 1.11 -14.35 -0.06
CA GLY A 131 1.73 -15.62 -0.39
C GLY A 131 0.77 -16.73 -0.86
N ASP A 132 -0.55 -16.50 -0.82
CA ASP A 132 -1.53 -17.53 -1.21
C ASP A 132 -1.33 -17.98 -2.66
N ALA A 133 -1.31 -19.30 -2.87
CA ALA A 133 -1.07 -19.91 -4.18
C ALA A 133 -2.17 -19.62 -5.22
N VAL A 134 -3.34 -19.17 -4.78
CA VAL A 134 -4.45 -18.80 -5.67
C VAL A 134 -4.28 -17.42 -6.32
N ILE A 135 -3.40 -16.56 -5.78
CA ILE A 135 -3.24 -15.17 -6.25
C ILE A 135 -2.95 -15.06 -7.75
N PRO A 136 -2.01 -15.84 -8.34
CA PRO A 136 -1.75 -15.79 -9.78
C PRO A 136 -2.98 -16.09 -10.65
N GLY A 137 -3.92 -16.90 -10.16
CA GLY A 137 -5.13 -17.27 -10.88
C GLY A 137 -6.13 -16.12 -11.09
N TYR A 138 -5.97 -14.99 -10.40
CA TYR A 138 -6.79 -13.80 -10.62
C TYR A 138 -6.29 -12.92 -11.76
N PHE A 139 -5.05 -13.08 -12.23
CA PHE A 139 -4.54 -12.30 -13.36
C PHE A 139 -4.95 -12.94 -14.69
N ASP A 140 -5.49 -12.15 -15.62
CA ASP A 140 -5.81 -12.63 -16.97
C ASP A 140 -4.54 -12.68 -17.84
N GLU A 141 -3.97 -13.88 -17.98
CA GLU A 141 -2.76 -14.13 -18.76
C GLU A 141 -2.92 -13.91 -20.26
N SER A 142 -4.15 -13.75 -20.78
CA SER A 142 -4.35 -13.36 -22.18
C SER A 142 -3.87 -11.92 -22.46
N ILE A 143 -3.79 -11.09 -21.40
CA ILE A 143 -3.29 -9.72 -21.47
C ILE A 143 -1.76 -9.73 -21.50
N THR A 144 -1.22 -9.62 -22.72
CA THR A 144 0.22 -9.58 -23.00
C THR A 144 0.72 -8.20 -23.43
N SER A 145 -0.20 -7.27 -23.71
CA SER A 145 0.10 -5.87 -24.05
C SER A 145 -1.08 -4.97 -23.66
N GLY A 146 -0.87 -3.64 -23.63
CA GLY A 146 -1.89 -2.70 -23.16
C GLY A 146 -2.13 -2.81 -21.64
N ASN A 147 -3.25 -2.31 -21.12
CA ASN A 147 -3.68 -2.49 -19.73
C ASN A 147 -2.66 -2.11 -18.64
N ARG A 148 -1.77 -1.15 -18.92
CA ARG A 148 -0.77 -0.66 -17.97
C ARG A 148 -1.29 0.51 -17.12
N LYS A 149 -2.60 0.77 -17.14
CA LYS A 149 -3.28 1.85 -16.44
C LYS A 149 -4.70 1.40 -16.08
N LYS A 150 -5.15 1.73 -14.87
CA LYS A 150 -6.55 1.61 -14.44
C LYS A 150 -7.00 2.99 -13.94
N LYS A 151 -8.18 3.41 -14.37
CA LYS A 151 -8.71 4.77 -14.22
C LYS A 151 -10.03 4.76 -13.44
N ASP A 152 -10.47 5.95 -13.02
CA ASP A 152 -11.75 6.16 -12.33
C ASP A 152 -11.92 5.29 -11.07
N MET A 153 -10.86 5.24 -10.27
CA MET A 153 -10.75 4.36 -9.11
C MET A 153 -11.78 4.68 -8.05
N LYS A 154 -12.46 3.64 -7.55
CA LYS A 154 -13.49 3.73 -6.52
C LYS A 154 -13.21 2.77 -5.39
N ILE A 155 -13.67 3.13 -4.19
CA ILE A 155 -13.61 2.26 -3.02
C ILE A 155 -14.33 0.95 -3.33
N GLY A 156 -13.67 -0.17 -3.03
CA GLY A 156 -14.18 -1.51 -3.29
C GLY A 156 -13.82 -2.08 -4.66
N ASP A 157 -13.24 -1.30 -5.58
CA ASP A 157 -12.71 -1.84 -6.82
C ASP A 157 -11.59 -2.85 -6.53
N ILE A 158 -11.58 -3.96 -7.26
CA ILE A 158 -10.58 -5.03 -7.15
C ILE A 158 -9.95 -5.25 -8.52
N TYR A 159 -8.62 -5.26 -8.57
CA TYR A 159 -7.87 -5.55 -9.79
C TYR A 159 -6.71 -6.49 -9.51
N ALA A 160 -6.44 -7.39 -10.46
CA ALA A 160 -5.23 -8.19 -10.47
C ALA A 160 -4.11 -7.45 -11.21
N PHE A 161 -2.87 -7.71 -10.86
CA PHE A 161 -1.71 -7.13 -11.51
C PHE A 161 -0.54 -8.11 -11.63
N LYS A 162 0.33 -7.84 -12.59
CA LYS A 162 1.58 -8.55 -12.81
C LYS A 162 2.69 -7.54 -13.06
N THR A 163 3.69 -7.49 -12.19
CA THR A 163 4.83 -6.57 -12.33
C THR A 163 5.82 -7.07 -13.38
N ALA A 164 6.71 -6.19 -13.84
CA ALA A 164 7.79 -6.56 -14.75
C ALA A 164 8.74 -7.63 -14.16
N GLY A 165 8.87 -7.68 -12.83
CA GLY A 165 9.62 -8.70 -12.11
C GLY A 165 8.91 -10.04 -11.99
N GLY A 166 7.73 -10.21 -12.59
CA GLY A 166 6.96 -11.46 -12.55
C GLY A 166 6.18 -11.68 -11.25
N ILE A 167 6.00 -10.64 -10.42
CA ILE A 167 5.20 -10.73 -9.21
C ILE A 167 3.72 -10.59 -9.60
N TYR A 168 2.94 -11.62 -9.27
CA TYR A 168 1.48 -11.58 -9.35
C TYR A 168 0.91 -11.01 -8.07
N GLY A 169 -0.10 -10.16 -8.20
CA GLY A 169 -0.84 -9.67 -7.06
C GLY A 169 -2.27 -9.33 -7.38
N ILE A 170 -3.02 -9.05 -6.33
CA ILE A 170 -4.39 -8.54 -6.38
C ILE A 170 -4.51 -7.42 -5.35
N PHE A 171 -5.19 -6.33 -5.70
CA PHE A 171 -5.46 -5.25 -4.77
C PHE A 171 -6.94 -4.90 -4.71
N LYS A 172 -7.37 -4.39 -3.55
CA LYS A 172 -8.69 -3.82 -3.31
C LYS A 172 -8.52 -2.37 -2.85
N VAL A 173 -9.18 -1.45 -3.52
CA VAL A 173 -9.18 -0.03 -3.16
C VAL A 173 -9.94 0.17 -1.85
N THR A 174 -9.30 0.80 -0.86
CA THR A 174 -9.86 1.04 0.48
C THR A 174 -10.26 2.49 0.71
N ASP A 175 -9.62 3.43 0.03
CA ASP A 175 -9.94 4.86 0.14
C ASP A 175 -9.51 5.62 -1.13
N VAL A 176 -10.25 6.66 -1.51
CA VAL A 176 -9.95 7.50 -2.67
C VAL A 176 -10.35 8.94 -2.39
N ALA A 177 -9.41 9.87 -2.57
CA ALA A 177 -9.67 11.30 -2.62
C ALA A 177 -9.32 11.82 -4.01
N GLN A 178 -10.27 12.42 -4.71
CA GLN A 178 -10.08 12.98 -6.06
C GLN A 178 -9.26 14.28 -6.03
N GLY A 179 -8.73 14.66 -7.20
CA GLY A 179 -7.98 15.91 -7.40
C GLY A 179 -6.46 15.72 -7.46
N ALA A 180 -5.75 16.73 -7.95
CA ALA A 180 -4.30 16.68 -8.10
C ALA A 180 -3.54 16.53 -6.77
N SER A 181 -4.11 17.01 -5.66
CA SER A 181 -3.61 16.79 -4.29
C SER A 181 -4.22 15.56 -3.61
N GLY A 182 -5.04 14.81 -4.34
CA GLY A 182 -5.74 13.61 -3.88
C GLY A 182 -4.83 12.41 -3.68
N PHE A 183 -5.44 11.25 -3.45
CA PHE A 183 -4.73 9.99 -3.23
C PHE A 183 -5.62 8.77 -3.54
N MET A 184 -4.98 7.62 -3.68
CA MET A 184 -5.59 6.30 -3.60
C MET A 184 -4.95 5.52 -2.46
N GLU A 185 -5.76 4.81 -1.68
CA GLU A 185 -5.31 3.79 -0.75
C GLU A 185 -5.86 2.42 -1.16
N PHE A 186 -5.03 1.39 -1.06
CA PHE A 186 -5.45 0.01 -1.32
C PHE A 186 -4.70 -0.99 -0.44
N GLU A 187 -5.40 -2.07 -0.11
CA GLU A 187 -4.80 -3.29 0.41
C GLU A 187 -4.38 -4.17 -0.78
N TYR A 188 -3.22 -4.82 -0.72
CA TYR A 188 -2.78 -5.74 -1.76
C TYR A 188 -2.11 -6.99 -1.19
N LYS A 189 -2.18 -8.07 -1.98
CA LYS A 189 -1.59 -9.37 -1.67
C LYS A 189 -0.79 -9.82 -2.88
N ILE A 190 0.39 -10.37 -2.65
CA ILE A 190 1.28 -10.91 -3.69
C ILE A 190 1.53 -12.39 -3.48
N LYS A 191 1.88 -13.11 -4.54
CA LYS A 191 2.24 -14.54 -4.49
C LYS A 191 3.59 -14.79 -3.83
#